data_AF-A0AAV1JRB8-F1
#
_entry.id   AF-A0AAV1JRB8-F1
#
_cell.length_a   1.000
_cell.length_b   1.000
_cell.length_c   1.000
_cell.angle_alpha   90.00
_cell.angle_beta   90.00
_cell.angle_gamma   90.00
#
_symmetry.space_group_name_H-M   'P 1'
#
loop_
_entity.id
_entity.type
_entity.pdbx_description
1 polymer ?
#
loop_
_entity_poly.entity_id
_entity_poly.type
_entity_poly.pdbx_seq_one_letter_code
_entity_poly.pdbx_strand_id
1 'polypeptide(L)'
;MEDHLREHAEALKRFKKECMEAEYIYPGLKLWRQISIPLISVFPRLTDLHQETCLLQNPFFTVVDMDCSPCSNVQEVRELQDPILRDTQHATPLTYKTTQLPVSLDQLHDLYVNNKKEFDAEGSKILVNNRHELMPKEWFSQIKKDNNLYMWKINTLNSARILRQLIPRPKIVPKFGQASERFIIVDTQRTHFEIPDTECNYSFLLALSGKRTILLKPAQECKHLCKSLKIDLMESQLLWYNWWYWRPLAEDAAKNETFISQLGSYC
;
A
#
# COMPACT_ATOMS: atom_id res chain seq x y z
N MET A 1 50.17 -14.03 7.60
CA MET A 1 49.04 -14.88 8.03
C MET A 1 48.46 -14.40 9.36
N GLU A 2 49.29 -14.03 10.34
CA GLU A 2 48.84 -13.44 11.62
C GLU A 2 48.20 -12.05 11.48
N ASP A 3 48.70 -11.16 10.60
CA ASP A 3 48.11 -9.84 10.39
C ASP A 3 46.68 -9.90 9.82
N HIS A 4 46.42 -10.85 8.92
CA HIS A 4 45.11 -11.04 8.29
C HIS A 4 44.05 -11.59 9.26
N LEU A 5 44.47 -12.35 10.28
CA LEU A 5 43.63 -12.85 11.38
C LEU A 5 43.31 -11.75 12.40
N ARG A 6 44.26 -10.83 12.61
CA ARG A 6 44.12 -9.70 13.54
C ARG A 6 43.16 -8.63 13.00
N GLU A 7 43.23 -8.34 11.71
CA GLU A 7 42.32 -7.44 11.01
C GLU A 7 40.88 -7.98 10.97
N HIS A 8 40.71 -9.30 10.74
CA HIS A 8 39.41 -9.96 10.84
C HIS A 8 38.81 -9.91 12.26
N ALA A 9 39.63 -10.07 13.30
CA ALA A 9 39.18 -10.03 14.68
C ALA A 9 38.76 -8.61 15.13
N GLU A 10 39.43 -7.58 14.63
CA GLU A 10 39.05 -6.18 14.87
C GLU A 10 37.78 -5.78 14.12
N ALA A 11 37.61 -6.23 12.87
CA ALA A 11 36.36 -6.05 12.12
C ALA A 11 35.15 -6.71 12.80
N LEU A 12 35.32 -7.94 13.30
CA LEU A 12 34.29 -8.66 14.07
C LEU A 12 33.93 -7.94 15.38
N LYS A 13 34.90 -7.34 16.08
CA LYS A 13 34.65 -6.55 17.29
C LYS A 13 33.90 -5.26 16.99
N ARG A 14 34.21 -4.58 15.88
CA ARG A 14 33.49 -3.38 15.41
C ARG A 14 32.05 -3.71 15.04
N PHE A 15 31.86 -4.75 14.23
CA PHE A 15 30.54 -5.23 13.80
C PHE A 15 29.67 -5.65 15.00
N LYS A 16 30.26 -6.36 15.97
CA LYS A 16 29.55 -6.79 17.19
C LYS A 16 29.19 -5.61 18.12
N LYS A 17 29.98 -4.54 18.13
CA LYS A 17 29.69 -3.31 18.87
C LYS A 17 28.56 -2.50 18.22
N GLU A 18 28.59 -2.36 16.90
CA GLU A 18 27.55 -1.68 16.12
C GLU A 18 26.20 -2.42 16.18
N CYS A 19 26.20 -3.76 16.14
CA CYS A 19 24.98 -4.56 16.35
C CYS A 19 24.43 -4.47 17.79
N MET A 20 25.29 -4.44 18.81
CA MET A 20 24.83 -4.28 20.21
C MET A 20 24.18 -2.92 20.47
N GLU A 21 24.66 -1.84 19.83
CA GLU A 21 24.01 -0.53 19.95
C GLU A 21 22.59 -0.55 19.33
N ALA A 22 22.41 -1.20 18.17
CA ALA A 22 21.09 -1.40 17.57
C ALA A 22 20.14 -2.22 18.46
N GLU A 23 20.64 -3.23 19.18
CA GLU A 23 19.85 -4.08 20.08
C GLU A 23 19.22 -3.33 21.26
N TYR A 24 19.79 -2.21 21.71
CA TYR A 24 19.20 -1.36 22.77
C TYR A 24 18.41 -0.17 22.22
N ILE A 25 18.75 0.31 21.02
CA ILE A 25 18.03 1.41 20.38
C ILE A 25 16.58 1.02 20.09
N TYR A 26 16.32 -0.15 19.49
CA TYR A 26 14.96 -0.55 19.13
C TYR A 26 14.04 -0.77 20.35
N PRO A 27 14.45 -1.48 21.42
CA PRO A 27 13.68 -1.57 22.66
C PRO A 27 13.50 -0.22 23.34
N GLY A 28 14.52 0.64 23.35
CA GLY A 28 14.44 1.98 23.90
C GLY A 28 13.39 2.83 23.17
N LEU A 29 13.44 2.88 21.84
CA LEU A 29 12.45 3.56 21.01
C LEU A 29 11.04 2.99 21.20
N LYS A 30 10.91 1.67 21.36
CA LYS A 30 9.62 1.02 21.65
C LYS A 30 9.06 1.45 23.01
N LEU A 31 9.90 1.53 24.04
CA LEU A 31 9.49 2.01 25.36
C LEU A 31 9.08 3.49 25.31
N TRP A 32 9.86 4.34 24.64
CA TRP A 32 9.52 5.75 24.41
C TRP A 32 8.17 5.90 23.71
N ARG A 33 7.92 5.09 22.68
CA ARG A 33 6.63 5.06 21.98
C ARG A 33 5.48 4.72 22.92
N GLN A 34 5.67 3.73 23.79
CA GLN A 34 4.65 3.34 24.77
C GLN A 34 4.37 4.45 25.79
N ILE A 35 5.41 5.11 26.28
CA ILE A 35 5.30 6.24 27.22
C ILE A 35 4.60 7.43 26.56
N SER A 36 4.78 7.65 25.25
CA SER A 36 4.16 8.78 24.55
C SER A 36 2.68 8.57 24.22
N ILE A 37 2.16 7.34 24.18
CA ILE A 37 0.76 7.05 23.80
C ILE A 37 -0.27 7.84 24.65
N PRO A 38 -0.21 7.86 26.00
CA PRO A 38 -1.18 8.58 26.81
C PRO A 38 -1.11 10.10 26.64
N LEU A 39 0.05 10.63 26.29
CA LEU A 39 0.23 12.06 26.04
C LEU A 39 -0.35 12.45 24.67
N ILE A 40 -0.07 11.62 23.66
CA ILE A 40 -0.49 11.87 22.27
C ILE A 40 -2.01 11.67 22.12
N SER A 41 -2.63 10.75 22.86
CA SER A 41 -4.08 10.49 22.79
C SER A 41 -4.95 11.68 23.24
N VAL A 42 -4.38 12.65 23.96
CA VAL A 42 -5.07 13.90 24.32
C VAL A 42 -5.11 14.88 23.14
N PHE A 43 -4.23 14.72 22.15
CA PHE A 43 -4.08 15.60 21.00
C PHE A 43 -4.36 14.83 19.69
N PRO A 44 -5.60 14.90 19.14
CA PRO A 44 -5.99 14.14 17.96
C PRO A 44 -5.06 14.36 16.75
N ARG A 45 -4.69 15.62 16.47
CA ARG A 45 -3.77 15.96 15.37
C ARG A 45 -2.38 15.33 15.50
N LEU A 46 -1.91 15.13 16.73
CA LEU A 46 -0.61 14.53 17.00
C LEU A 46 -0.70 12.99 16.95
N THR A 47 -1.88 12.44 17.25
CA THR A 47 -2.19 11.01 17.10
C THR A 47 -2.12 10.59 15.64
N ASP A 48 -2.68 11.38 14.72
CA ASP A 48 -2.62 11.12 13.29
C ASP A 48 -1.16 11.02 12.80
N LEU A 49 -0.32 12.00 13.16
CA LEU A 49 1.10 12.02 12.80
C LEU A 49 1.89 10.84 13.41
N HIS A 50 1.52 10.38 14.61
CA HIS A 50 2.15 9.24 15.25
C HIS A 50 1.81 7.89 14.57
N GLN A 51 0.68 7.84 13.86
CA GLN A 51 0.25 6.65 13.12
C GLN A 51 0.86 6.58 11.71
N GLU A 52 1.36 7.70 11.19
CA GLU A 52 2.09 7.73 9.92
C GLU A 52 3.45 7.03 10.04
N THR A 53 3.74 6.15 9.08
CA THR A 53 5.06 5.51 8.95
C THR A 53 6.08 6.45 8.32
N CYS A 54 5.63 7.42 7.52
CA CYS A 54 6.47 8.44 6.90
C CYS A 54 5.79 9.81 6.99
N LEU A 55 6.42 10.76 7.70
CA LEU A 55 5.90 12.14 7.82
C LEU A 55 6.21 12.99 6.59
N LEU A 56 7.37 12.75 5.96
CA LEU A 56 7.86 13.47 4.79
C LEU A 56 8.56 12.46 3.88
N GLN A 57 7.94 12.15 2.75
CA GLN A 57 8.64 11.44 1.69
C GLN A 57 9.72 12.35 1.11
N ASN A 58 10.94 11.83 1.02
CA ASN A 58 12.03 12.55 0.36
C ASN A 58 11.89 12.34 -1.17
N PRO A 59 11.51 13.36 -1.94
CA PRO A 59 11.33 13.22 -3.39
C PRO A 59 12.64 12.99 -4.14
N PHE A 60 13.79 13.20 -3.47
CA PHE A 60 15.13 12.97 -4.02
C PHE A 60 15.77 11.68 -3.50
N PHE A 61 15.04 10.89 -2.69
CA PHE A 61 15.55 9.59 -2.27
C PHE A 61 15.50 8.62 -3.45
N THR A 62 16.68 8.32 -3.99
CA THR A 62 16.89 7.23 -4.93
C THR A 62 17.62 6.12 -4.20
N VAL A 63 17.15 4.88 -4.34
CA VAL A 63 17.89 3.73 -3.82
C VAL A 63 19.13 3.56 -4.69
N VAL A 64 20.28 3.98 -4.17
CA VAL A 64 21.58 3.75 -4.82
C VAL A 64 21.79 2.24 -4.90
N ASP A 65 22.12 1.74 -6.09
CA ASP A 65 22.39 0.32 -6.38
C ASP A 65 21.21 -0.65 -6.16
N MET A 66 20.03 -0.27 -6.65
CA MET A 66 18.89 -1.18 -6.74
C MET A 66 19.18 -2.38 -7.67
N ASP A 67 19.09 -3.61 -7.16
CA ASP A 67 19.20 -4.80 -7.99
C ASP A 67 17.93 -5.00 -8.84
N CYS A 68 18.00 -4.62 -10.11
CA CYS A 68 16.91 -4.74 -11.08
C CYS A 68 16.83 -6.14 -11.72
N SER A 69 17.71 -7.08 -11.37
CA SER A 69 17.70 -8.43 -11.94
C SER A 69 16.32 -9.13 -11.87
N PRO A 70 15.49 -8.97 -10.81
CA PRO A 70 14.22 -9.69 -10.71
C PRO A 70 13.16 -9.29 -11.75
N CYS A 71 13.27 -8.11 -12.36
CA CYS A 71 12.31 -7.64 -13.38
C CYS A 71 12.80 -7.87 -14.82
N SER A 72 14.09 -8.17 -15.02
CA SER A 72 14.76 -8.16 -16.33
C SER A 72 14.13 -9.07 -17.38
N ASN A 73 13.64 -10.23 -16.95
CA ASN A 73 13.06 -11.26 -17.82
C ASN A 73 11.52 -11.23 -17.87
N VAL A 74 10.89 -10.26 -17.22
CA VAL A 74 9.43 -10.17 -17.17
C VAL A 74 8.93 -9.45 -18.41
N GLN A 75 8.16 -10.17 -19.23
CA GLN A 75 7.62 -9.65 -20.49
C GLN A 75 6.12 -9.38 -20.43
N GLU A 76 5.39 -10.07 -19.55
CA GLU A 76 3.95 -9.99 -19.41
C GLU A 76 3.52 -10.26 -17.96
N VAL A 77 2.29 -9.83 -17.63
CA VAL A 77 1.66 -10.14 -16.35
C VAL A 77 1.04 -11.53 -16.43
N ARG A 78 1.37 -12.41 -15.49
CA ARG A 78 0.87 -13.79 -15.50
C ARG A 78 -0.55 -13.85 -14.95
N GLU A 79 -1.49 -14.41 -15.69
CA GLU A 79 -2.83 -14.72 -15.17
C GLU A 79 -2.86 -16.13 -14.57
N LEU A 80 -3.19 -16.21 -13.28
CA LEU A 80 -3.28 -17.46 -12.52
C LEU A 80 -4.73 -17.73 -12.12
N GLN A 81 -5.12 -19.00 -12.06
CA GLN A 81 -6.47 -19.40 -11.68
C GLN A 81 -6.58 -19.73 -10.18
N ASP A 82 -5.59 -20.43 -9.60
CA ASP A 82 -5.52 -20.69 -8.14
C ASP A 82 -4.08 -20.50 -7.65
N PRO A 83 -3.68 -19.26 -7.33
CA PRO A 83 -2.31 -18.99 -6.93
C PRO A 83 -2.04 -19.43 -5.49
N ILE A 84 -0.80 -19.85 -5.25
CA ILE A 84 -0.27 -20.18 -3.93
C ILE A 84 0.64 -19.06 -3.41
N LEU A 85 0.87 -19.01 -2.10
CA LEU A 85 1.75 -18.03 -1.45
C LEU A 85 3.19 -18.03 -1.98
N ARG A 86 3.65 -19.10 -2.65
CA ARG A 86 4.98 -19.12 -3.27
C ARG A 86 5.02 -18.29 -4.55
N ASP A 87 3.90 -18.16 -5.26
CA ASP A 87 3.83 -17.41 -6.50
C ASP A 87 4.06 -15.91 -6.27
N THR A 88 3.76 -15.42 -5.04
CA THR A 88 3.94 -14.02 -4.64
C THR A 88 5.30 -13.69 -4.07
N GLN A 89 6.15 -14.69 -3.81
CA GLN A 89 7.52 -14.48 -3.33
C GLN A 89 8.46 -14.00 -4.44
N HIS A 90 8.02 -14.09 -5.69
CA HIS A 90 8.74 -13.55 -6.82
C HIS A 90 8.29 -12.13 -7.13
N ALA A 91 9.22 -11.30 -7.62
CA ALA A 91 8.92 -9.94 -8.02
C ALA A 91 7.95 -9.86 -9.21
N THR A 92 7.78 -10.95 -9.96
CA THR A 92 6.98 -11.03 -11.18
C THR A 92 5.51 -10.67 -10.92
N PRO A 93 4.95 -9.67 -11.61
CA PRO A 93 3.54 -9.32 -11.48
C PRO A 93 2.64 -10.46 -11.95
N LEU A 94 1.54 -10.65 -11.23
CA LEU A 94 0.52 -11.65 -11.54
C LEU A 94 -0.88 -11.08 -11.29
N THR A 95 -1.86 -11.63 -11.99
CA THR A 95 -3.28 -11.39 -11.75
C THR A 95 -3.99 -12.69 -11.47
N TYR A 96 -5.05 -12.65 -10.68
CA TYR A 96 -5.94 -13.79 -10.53
C TYR A 96 -7.34 -13.35 -10.10
N LYS A 97 -8.32 -14.22 -10.36
CA LYS A 97 -9.70 -14.00 -9.92
C LYS A 97 -9.86 -14.41 -8.46
N THR A 98 -10.28 -13.46 -7.62
CA THR A 98 -10.52 -13.69 -6.19
C THR A 98 -11.97 -14.13 -5.95
N THR A 99 -12.24 -14.56 -4.72
CA THR A 99 -13.60 -14.81 -4.21
C THR A 99 -14.27 -13.55 -3.65
N GLN A 100 -13.65 -12.37 -3.79
CA GLN A 100 -14.21 -11.11 -3.32
C GLN A 100 -15.48 -10.80 -4.10
N LEU A 101 -16.58 -10.54 -3.40
CA LEU A 101 -17.79 -10.06 -4.04
C LEU A 101 -17.65 -8.57 -4.42
N PRO A 102 -18.32 -8.12 -5.48
CA PRO A 102 -18.30 -6.72 -5.86
C PRO A 102 -18.74 -5.82 -4.71
N VAL A 103 -18.04 -4.70 -4.51
CA VAL A 103 -18.34 -3.73 -3.45
C VAL A 103 -18.82 -2.42 -4.06
N SER A 104 -20.05 -2.03 -3.74
CA SER A 104 -20.65 -0.78 -4.19
C SER A 104 -20.33 0.39 -3.26
N LEU A 105 -20.52 1.62 -3.75
CA LEU A 105 -20.42 2.83 -2.94
C LEU A 105 -21.41 2.86 -1.77
N ASP A 106 -22.61 2.32 -1.97
CA ASP A 106 -23.62 2.27 -0.92
C ASP A 106 -23.19 1.31 0.20
N GLN A 107 -22.55 0.17 -0.13
CA GLN A 107 -21.98 -0.72 0.89
C GLN A 107 -20.83 -0.07 1.69
N LEU A 108 -20.00 0.74 1.03
CA LEU A 108 -18.96 1.52 1.73
C LEU A 108 -19.58 2.59 2.64
N HIS A 109 -20.66 3.24 2.18
CA HIS A 109 -21.41 4.21 2.97
C HIS A 109 -22.05 3.55 4.20
N ASP A 110 -22.68 2.40 4.04
CA ASP A 110 -23.31 1.65 5.13
C ASP A 110 -22.26 1.19 6.16
N LEU A 111 -21.10 0.72 5.69
CA LEU A 111 -19.97 0.37 6.57
C LEU A 111 -19.54 1.56 7.43
N TYR A 112 -19.43 2.75 6.81
CA TYR A 112 -19.07 3.98 7.51
C TYR A 112 -20.15 4.42 8.50
N VAL A 113 -21.43 4.48 8.10
CA VAL A 113 -22.53 4.91 8.97
C VAL A 113 -22.65 4.00 10.20
N ASN A 114 -22.53 2.68 10.01
CA ASN A 114 -22.62 1.71 11.08
C ASN A 114 -21.44 1.75 12.07
N ASN A 115 -20.28 2.28 11.66
CA ASN A 115 -19.06 2.37 12.47
C ASN A 115 -18.52 3.80 12.53
N LYS A 116 -19.43 4.78 12.48
CA LYS A 116 -19.08 6.19 12.31
C LYS A 116 -18.18 6.70 13.45
N LYS A 117 -18.46 6.24 14.67
CA LYS A 117 -17.71 6.65 15.86
C LYS A 117 -16.23 6.27 15.75
N GLU A 118 -15.94 5.10 15.21
CA GLU A 118 -14.59 4.57 15.04
C GLU A 118 -13.86 5.33 13.93
N PHE A 119 -14.48 5.49 12.76
CA PHE A 119 -13.85 6.21 11.64
C PHE A 119 -13.62 7.70 11.92
N ASP A 120 -14.58 8.37 12.58
CA ASP A 120 -14.45 9.79 12.93
C ASP A 120 -13.40 10.01 14.03
N ALA A 121 -13.28 9.08 15.01
CA ALA A 121 -12.31 9.19 16.10
C ALA A 121 -10.87 8.94 15.64
N GLU A 122 -10.68 8.08 14.65
CA GLU A 122 -9.36 7.74 14.10
C GLU A 122 -8.90 8.69 12.99
N GLY A 123 -9.64 9.78 12.74
CA GLY A 123 -9.19 10.87 11.88
C GLY A 123 -8.95 10.45 10.42
N SER A 124 -9.62 9.39 9.93
CA SER A 124 -9.38 8.89 8.59
C SER A 124 -9.75 9.94 7.54
N LYS A 125 -8.79 10.38 6.73
CA LYS A 125 -9.00 11.41 5.71
C LYS A 125 -9.06 10.82 4.31
N ILE A 126 -9.79 11.51 3.44
CA ILE A 126 -9.92 11.15 2.03
C ILE A 126 -9.28 12.24 1.19
N LEU A 127 -8.24 11.88 0.46
CA LEU A 127 -7.57 12.77 -0.48
C LEU A 127 -8.38 12.86 -1.78
N VAL A 128 -8.69 14.07 -2.21
CA VAL A 128 -9.45 14.35 -3.43
C VAL A 128 -8.54 14.93 -4.50
N ASN A 129 -8.45 14.27 -5.65
CA ASN A 129 -7.63 14.65 -6.80
C ASN A 129 -6.17 14.98 -6.43
N ASN A 130 -5.63 14.37 -5.38
CA ASN A 130 -4.30 14.66 -4.83
C ASN A 130 -4.07 16.13 -4.42
N ARG A 131 -5.12 16.84 -3.98
CA ARG A 131 -5.03 18.29 -3.66
C ARG A 131 -5.48 18.65 -2.26
N HIS A 132 -6.61 18.13 -1.82
CA HIS A 132 -7.21 18.50 -0.54
C HIS A 132 -7.85 17.27 0.12
N GLU A 133 -8.01 17.35 1.43
CA GLU A 133 -8.51 16.27 2.27
C GLU A 133 -9.96 16.58 2.70
N LEU A 134 -10.80 15.54 2.69
CA LEU A 134 -12.16 15.58 3.21
C LEU A 134 -12.33 14.58 4.34
N MET A 135 -13.26 14.87 5.25
CA MET A 135 -13.74 13.88 6.21
C MET A 135 -14.71 12.89 5.52
N PRO A 136 -14.82 11.62 5.99
CA PRO A 136 -15.71 10.63 5.39
C PRO A 136 -17.17 11.10 5.30
N LYS A 137 -17.66 11.80 6.32
CA LYS A 137 -18.99 12.41 6.32
C LYS A 137 -19.22 13.34 5.12
N GLU A 138 -18.24 14.18 4.81
CA GLU A 138 -18.31 15.18 3.74
C GLU A 138 -18.20 14.49 2.39
N TRP A 139 -17.27 13.54 2.27
CA TRP A 139 -17.06 12.75 1.06
C TRP A 139 -18.34 12.04 0.61
N PHE A 140 -19.00 11.29 1.49
CA PHE A 140 -20.23 10.58 1.12
C PHE A 140 -21.38 11.50 0.71
N SER A 141 -21.36 12.77 1.13
CA SER A 141 -22.35 13.78 0.71
C SER A 141 -22.07 14.38 -0.69
N GLN A 142 -20.82 14.28 -1.16
CA GLN A 142 -20.33 14.88 -2.41
C GLN A 142 -20.11 13.85 -3.53
N ILE A 143 -19.80 12.60 -3.19
CA ILE A 143 -19.38 11.57 -4.15
C ILE A 143 -20.42 11.28 -5.27
N LYS A 144 -21.70 11.49 -4.98
CA LYS A 144 -22.79 11.32 -5.96
C LYS A 144 -22.99 12.56 -6.86
N LYS A 145 -22.36 13.69 -6.54
CA LYS A 145 -22.54 14.98 -7.22
C LYS A 145 -21.36 15.31 -8.13
N ASP A 146 -20.15 14.92 -7.72
CA ASP A 146 -18.92 15.35 -8.36
C ASP A 146 -18.10 14.18 -8.93
N ASN A 147 -17.47 14.44 -10.08
CA ASN A 147 -16.54 13.52 -10.73
C ASN A 147 -15.11 13.81 -10.26
N ASN A 148 -14.62 13.04 -9.29
CA ASN A 148 -13.29 13.19 -8.71
C ASN A 148 -12.64 11.81 -8.47
N LEU A 149 -11.33 11.82 -8.27
CA LEU A 149 -10.58 10.74 -7.67
C LEU A 149 -10.56 10.91 -6.16
N TYR A 150 -10.99 9.89 -5.44
CA TYR A 150 -10.99 9.84 -3.98
C TYR A 150 -10.07 8.71 -3.51
N MET A 151 -9.11 9.02 -2.63
CA MET A 151 -8.25 8.03 -2.00
C MET A 151 -8.46 8.09 -0.49
N TRP A 152 -9.15 7.08 0.04
CA TRP A 152 -9.37 6.94 1.47
C TRP A 152 -8.24 6.14 2.09
N LYS A 153 -7.34 6.82 2.82
CA LYS A 153 -6.24 6.18 3.54
C LYS A 153 -6.75 5.62 4.87
N ILE A 154 -6.47 4.33 5.10
CA ILE A 154 -6.81 3.61 6.32
C ILE A 154 -5.51 3.02 6.88
N ASN A 155 -5.02 3.57 7.97
CA ASN A 155 -3.73 3.20 8.60
C ASN A 155 -3.88 2.69 10.05
N THR A 156 -5.10 2.68 10.59
CA THR A 156 -5.38 2.21 11.95
C THR A 156 -5.87 0.76 11.98
N LEU A 157 -5.53 0.05 13.05
CA LEU A 157 -5.90 -1.36 13.21
C LEU A 157 -7.41 -1.59 13.34
N ASN A 158 -8.15 -0.68 13.99
CA ASN A 158 -9.59 -0.85 14.19
C ASN A 158 -10.35 -0.60 12.88
N SER A 159 -10.10 0.52 12.20
CA SER A 159 -10.68 0.78 10.87
C SER A 159 -10.31 -0.32 9.88
N ALA A 160 -9.07 -0.80 9.90
CA ALA A 160 -8.64 -1.95 9.09
C ALA A 160 -9.35 -3.27 9.46
N ARG A 161 -9.81 -3.46 10.70
CA ARG A 161 -10.60 -4.62 11.15
C ARG A 161 -12.05 -4.50 10.69
N ILE A 162 -12.64 -3.31 10.78
CA ILE A 162 -13.99 -3.02 10.28
C ILE A 162 -14.05 -3.22 8.76
N LEU A 163 -13.08 -2.66 8.02
CA LEU A 163 -12.97 -2.82 6.57
C LEU A 163 -12.92 -4.28 6.12
N ARG A 164 -12.24 -5.15 6.89
CA ARG A 164 -12.14 -6.58 6.59
C ARG A 164 -13.47 -7.33 6.65
N GLN A 165 -14.50 -6.76 7.29
CA GLN A 165 -15.84 -7.35 7.29
C GLN A 165 -16.49 -7.25 5.91
N LEU A 166 -16.16 -6.20 5.14
CA LEU A 166 -16.66 -5.98 3.78
C LEU A 166 -15.68 -6.50 2.71
N ILE A 167 -14.38 -6.31 2.93
CA ILE A 167 -13.30 -6.70 2.02
C ILE A 167 -12.35 -7.65 2.76
N PRO A 168 -12.68 -8.96 2.84
CA PRO A 168 -11.81 -9.94 3.47
C PRO A 168 -10.41 -9.98 2.84
N ARG A 169 -9.43 -10.44 3.62
CA ARG A 169 -8.07 -10.63 3.13
C ARG A 169 -8.07 -11.69 2.01
N PRO A 170 -7.46 -11.42 0.84
CA PRO A 170 -7.32 -12.42 -0.21
C PRO A 170 -6.50 -13.66 0.25
N LYS A 171 -6.69 -14.81 -0.42
CA LYS A 171 -6.03 -16.09 -0.08
C LYS A 171 -4.51 -16.06 -0.26
N ILE A 172 -4.05 -15.44 -1.35
CA ILE A 172 -2.62 -15.35 -1.73
C ILE A 172 -1.82 -14.45 -0.79
N VAL A 173 -2.53 -13.73 0.06
CA VAL A 173 -1.99 -12.66 0.85
C VAL A 173 -1.58 -13.21 2.24
N PRO A 174 -0.31 -13.06 2.67
CA PRO A 174 0.19 -13.63 3.92
C PRO A 174 -0.60 -13.22 5.18
N LYS A 175 -0.56 -14.09 6.20
CA LYS A 175 -1.22 -13.82 7.50
C LYS A 175 -0.46 -12.78 8.34
N PHE A 176 0.86 -12.74 8.20
CA PHE A 176 1.77 -11.87 8.94
C PHE A 176 2.43 -10.90 7.97
N GLY A 177 2.98 -9.79 8.48
CA GLY A 177 3.71 -8.81 7.67
C GLY A 177 2.83 -7.90 6.80
N GLN A 178 1.50 -7.93 6.99
CA GLN A 178 0.62 -6.94 6.36
C GLN A 178 0.93 -5.54 6.88
N ALA A 179 1.15 -4.60 5.96
CA ALA A 179 1.24 -3.18 6.26
C ALA A 179 -0.06 -2.69 6.93
N SER A 180 0.07 -1.75 7.87
CA SER A 180 -1.10 -1.09 8.48
C SER A 180 -1.87 -0.28 7.45
N GLU A 181 -1.14 0.35 6.53
CA GLU A 181 -1.69 1.21 5.49
C GLU A 181 -2.45 0.44 4.41
N ARG A 182 -3.62 0.99 4.06
CA ARG A 182 -4.45 0.58 2.93
C ARG A 182 -5.10 1.80 2.33
N PHE A 183 -5.39 1.72 1.05
CA PHE A 183 -6.18 2.75 0.37
C PHE A 183 -7.43 2.11 -0.22
N ILE A 184 -8.57 2.76 -0.01
CA ILE A 184 -9.73 2.57 -0.87
C ILE A 184 -9.72 3.68 -1.90
N ILE A 185 -9.54 3.31 -3.16
CA ILE A 185 -9.50 4.25 -4.27
C ILE A 185 -10.85 4.17 -4.97
N VAL A 186 -11.51 5.32 -5.10
CA VAL A 186 -12.75 5.50 -5.86
C VAL A 186 -12.50 6.54 -6.93
N ASP A 187 -12.54 6.14 -8.20
CA ASP A 187 -12.43 7.04 -9.33
C ASP A 187 -13.78 7.21 -10.03
N THR A 188 -14.36 8.41 -9.91
CA THR A 188 -15.50 8.86 -10.71
C THR A 188 -15.10 9.84 -11.81
N GLN A 189 -13.85 10.34 -11.80
CA GLN A 189 -13.31 11.26 -12.79
C GLN A 189 -12.98 10.56 -14.12
N ARG A 190 -12.59 9.28 -14.05
CA ARG A 190 -12.31 8.40 -15.21
C ARG A 190 -11.08 8.82 -16.02
N THR A 191 -10.26 9.71 -15.46
CA THR A 191 -9.00 10.15 -16.05
C THR A 191 -7.85 9.35 -15.48
N HIS A 192 -6.71 9.34 -16.17
CA HIS A 192 -5.53 8.67 -15.68
C HIS A 192 -5.07 9.24 -14.33
N PHE A 193 -4.55 8.36 -13.47
CA PHE A 193 -4.00 8.73 -12.18
C PHE A 193 -2.91 7.75 -11.75
N GLU A 194 -1.99 8.24 -10.93
CA GLU A 194 -0.96 7.41 -10.29
C GLU A 194 -1.57 6.75 -9.06
N ILE A 195 -1.38 5.44 -8.96
CA ILE A 195 -1.76 4.70 -7.76
C ILE A 195 -0.65 4.94 -6.72
N PRO A 196 -1.01 5.30 -5.47
CA PRO A 196 -0.01 5.70 -4.48
C PRO A 196 0.95 4.56 -4.15
N ASP A 197 2.16 4.94 -3.78
CA ASP A 197 3.13 3.99 -3.23
C ASP A 197 2.65 3.49 -1.87
N THR A 198 3.11 2.30 -1.50
CA THR A 198 2.74 1.66 -0.24
C THR A 198 3.94 1.43 0.66
N GLU A 199 3.69 1.20 1.95
CA GLU A 199 4.75 0.99 2.95
C GLU A 199 5.71 -0.17 2.61
N CYS A 200 5.18 -1.31 2.16
CA CYS A 200 5.96 -2.53 1.90
C CYS A 200 6.07 -2.82 0.39
N ASN A 201 7.20 -3.39 -0.04
CA ASN A 201 7.54 -3.61 -1.45
C ASN A 201 6.51 -4.44 -2.23
N TYR A 202 5.96 -5.51 -1.66
CA TYR A 202 4.92 -6.29 -2.31
C TYR A 202 3.57 -5.63 -2.13
N SER A 203 2.98 -5.18 -3.23
CA SER A 203 1.69 -4.51 -3.27
C SER A 203 0.65 -5.35 -4.00
N PHE A 204 -0.60 -5.18 -3.60
CA PHE A 204 -1.73 -5.74 -4.32
C PHE A 204 -2.80 -4.68 -4.55
N LEU A 205 -3.37 -4.70 -5.74
CA LEU A 205 -4.51 -3.89 -6.14
C LEU A 205 -5.67 -4.81 -6.44
N LEU A 206 -6.70 -4.78 -5.59
CA LEU A 206 -7.91 -5.56 -5.72
C LEU A 206 -9.01 -4.69 -6.33
N ALA A 207 -9.49 -5.03 -7.52
CA ALA A 207 -10.64 -4.37 -8.11
C ALA A 207 -11.92 -4.85 -7.41
N LEU A 208 -12.60 -3.91 -6.76
CA LEU A 208 -13.82 -4.16 -6.01
C LEU A 208 -15.07 -3.91 -6.84
N SER A 209 -15.03 -2.93 -7.75
CA SER A 209 -16.10 -2.71 -8.72
C SER A 209 -15.58 -1.98 -9.95
N GLY A 210 -16.20 -2.28 -11.10
CA GLY A 210 -15.81 -1.74 -12.38
C GLY A 210 -14.57 -2.42 -12.96
N LYS A 211 -14.05 -1.86 -14.05
CA LYS A 211 -12.82 -2.33 -14.70
C LYS A 211 -11.90 -1.16 -14.98
N ARG A 212 -10.59 -1.44 -14.98
CA ARG A 212 -9.59 -0.42 -15.28
C ARG A 212 -8.36 -1.02 -15.90
N THR A 213 -7.84 -0.37 -16.93
CA THR A 213 -6.54 -0.73 -17.48
C THR A 213 -5.44 -0.11 -16.63
N ILE A 214 -4.55 -0.96 -16.13
CA ILE A 214 -3.41 -0.59 -15.28
C ILE A 214 -2.12 -0.77 -16.10
N LEU A 215 -1.36 0.31 -16.18
CA LEU A 215 -0.02 0.35 -16.76
C LEU A 215 1.01 0.29 -15.63
N LEU A 216 1.75 -0.82 -15.55
CA LEU A 216 2.90 -0.97 -14.67
C LEU A 216 4.14 -0.39 -15.36
N LYS A 217 4.51 0.84 -15.00
CA LYS A 217 5.71 1.51 -15.51
C LYS A 217 6.93 1.09 -14.68
N PRO A 218 8.09 0.80 -15.29
CA PRO A 218 9.32 0.59 -14.53
C PRO A 218 9.64 1.76 -13.59
N ALA A 219 10.15 1.46 -12.40
CA ALA A 219 10.78 2.45 -11.55
C ALA A 219 11.96 3.12 -12.28
N GLN A 220 12.30 4.36 -11.93
CA GLN A 220 13.30 5.14 -12.67
C GLN A 220 14.67 4.46 -12.67
N GLU A 221 15.02 3.86 -11.55
CA GLU A 221 16.25 3.11 -11.29
C GLU A 221 16.38 1.92 -12.24
N CYS A 222 15.27 1.22 -12.51
CA CYS A 222 15.25 0.00 -13.32
C CYS A 222 14.70 0.18 -14.73
N LYS A 223 14.46 1.43 -15.17
CA LYS A 223 13.86 1.75 -16.48
C LYS A 223 14.64 1.22 -17.68
N HIS A 224 15.95 1.04 -17.53
CA HIS A 224 16.84 0.52 -18.57
C HIS A 224 16.75 -1.01 -18.74
N LEU A 225 16.19 -1.72 -17.76
CA LEU A 225 16.18 -3.18 -17.71
C LEU A 225 14.75 -3.77 -17.66
N CYS A 226 13.85 -3.22 -16.84
CA CYS A 226 12.47 -3.68 -16.78
C CYS A 226 11.66 -3.14 -17.97
N LYS A 227 10.68 -3.92 -18.42
CA LYS A 227 9.68 -3.47 -19.40
C LYS A 227 8.42 -2.95 -18.72
N SER A 228 7.74 -2.03 -19.40
CA SER A 228 6.37 -1.63 -19.04
C SER A 228 5.40 -2.76 -19.35
N LEU A 229 4.49 -3.03 -18.42
CA LEU A 229 3.47 -4.07 -18.57
C LEU A 229 2.09 -3.44 -18.49
N LYS A 230 1.14 -3.97 -19.26
CA LYS A 230 -0.23 -3.45 -19.31
C LYS A 230 -1.21 -4.58 -19.03
N ILE A 231 -2.21 -4.30 -18.21
CA ILE A 231 -3.21 -5.29 -17.82
C ILE A 231 -4.58 -4.65 -17.64
N ASP A 232 -5.62 -5.32 -18.11
CA ASP A 232 -7.01 -4.97 -17.83
C ASP A 232 -7.43 -5.64 -16.52
N LEU A 233 -7.57 -4.85 -15.46
CA LEU A 233 -8.01 -5.34 -14.16
C LEU A 233 -9.54 -5.27 -14.09
N MET A 234 -10.16 -6.44 -14.06
CA MET A 234 -11.62 -6.59 -13.97
C MET A 234 -12.09 -6.74 -12.53
N GLU A 235 -13.39 -6.56 -12.33
CA GLU A 235 -14.04 -6.77 -11.04
C GLU A 235 -13.68 -8.12 -10.40
N SER A 236 -13.41 -8.10 -9.09
CA SER A 236 -12.96 -9.23 -8.28
C SER A 236 -11.60 -9.82 -8.68
N GLN A 237 -10.85 -9.21 -9.60
CA GLN A 237 -9.46 -9.59 -9.85
C GLN A 237 -8.50 -8.83 -8.93
N LEU A 238 -7.40 -9.50 -8.58
CA LEU A 238 -6.31 -8.92 -7.82
C LEU A 238 -5.05 -8.91 -8.67
N LEU A 239 -4.44 -7.73 -8.81
CA LEU A 239 -3.11 -7.54 -9.37
C LEU A 239 -2.09 -7.52 -8.23
N TRP A 240 -1.17 -8.46 -8.23
CA TRP A 240 -0.02 -8.50 -7.35
C TRP A 240 1.21 -8.00 -8.10
N TYR A 241 2.00 -7.12 -7.48
CA TYR A 241 3.19 -6.55 -8.08
C TYR A 241 4.15 -6.09 -6.99
N ASN A 242 5.38 -5.77 -7.38
CA ASN A 242 6.36 -5.20 -6.46
C ASN A 242 6.65 -3.74 -6.87
N TRP A 243 6.33 -2.78 -6.00
CA TRP A 243 6.38 -1.36 -6.34
C TRP A 243 7.80 -0.81 -6.49
N TRP A 244 8.78 -1.54 -5.95
CA TRP A 244 10.20 -1.27 -6.18
C TRP A 244 10.58 -1.36 -7.66
N TYR A 245 9.96 -2.27 -8.42
CA TYR A 245 10.27 -2.45 -9.84
C TYR A 245 9.23 -1.80 -10.77
N TRP A 246 7.95 -1.77 -10.37
CA TRP A 246 6.87 -1.21 -11.18
C TRP A 246 5.99 -0.23 -10.42
N ARG A 247 5.86 0.98 -10.95
CA ARG A 247 4.93 2.03 -10.51
C ARG A 247 3.61 1.91 -11.29
N PRO A 248 2.50 1.59 -10.63
CA PRO A 248 1.20 1.43 -11.29
C PRO A 248 0.55 2.78 -11.64
N LEU A 249 0.00 2.85 -12.84
CA LEU A 249 -0.79 3.97 -13.34
C LEU A 249 -2.10 3.44 -13.90
N ALA A 250 -3.23 4.00 -13.45
CA ALA A 250 -4.53 3.70 -14.04
C ALA A 250 -4.72 4.57 -15.30
N GLU A 251 -4.96 3.97 -16.46
CA GLU A 251 -5.20 4.69 -17.73
C GLU A 251 -6.64 5.22 -17.81
N ASP A 252 -7.00 6.09 -18.76
CA ASP A 252 -8.38 6.59 -18.90
C ASP A 252 -9.41 5.45 -19.11
N ALA A 253 -10.58 5.55 -18.47
CA ALA A 253 -11.66 4.56 -18.61
C ALA A 253 -12.72 4.98 -19.64
N ALA A 254 -13.47 4.00 -20.15
CA ALA A 254 -14.63 4.26 -21.01
C ALA A 254 -15.74 5.01 -20.24
N LYS A 255 -16.57 5.77 -20.98
CA LYS A 255 -17.65 6.58 -20.38
C LYS A 255 -18.63 5.67 -19.60
N ASN A 256 -18.89 6.05 -18.34
CA ASN A 256 -19.91 5.52 -17.40
C ASN A 256 -19.50 4.48 -16.35
N GLU A 257 -18.23 4.10 -16.23
CA GLU A 257 -17.80 3.16 -15.19
C GLU A 257 -17.11 3.91 -14.04
N THR A 258 -17.58 3.69 -12.81
CA THR A 258 -16.87 4.07 -11.58
C THR A 258 -15.94 2.92 -11.22
N PHE A 259 -14.67 3.22 -10.95
CA PHE A 259 -13.72 2.21 -10.53
C PHE A 259 -13.49 2.29 -9.03
N ILE A 260 -13.69 1.17 -8.33
CA ILE A 260 -13.45 1.04 -6.89
C ILE A 260 -12.39 -0.03 -6.71
N SER A 261 -11.35 0.27 -5.96
CA SER A 261 -10.28 -0.69 -5.66
C SER A 261 -9.75 -0.56 -4.25
N GLN A 262 -9.18 -1.65 -3.75
CA GLN A 262 -8.37 -1.65 -2.54
C GLN A 262 -6.91 -1.83 -2.92
N LEU A 263 -6.06 -0.94 -2.42
CA LEU A 263 -4.62 -1.07 -2.44
C LEU A 263 -4.14 -1.44 -1.03
N GLY A 264 -3.20 -2.38 -0.95
CA GLY A 264 -2.47 -2.67 0.28
C GLY A 264 -1.13 -3.33 -0.02
N SER A 265 -0.34 -3.58 1.03
CA SER A 265 1.00 -4.14 0.86
C SER A 265 1.47 -5.06 2.00
N TYR A 266 2.57 -5.76 1.71
CA TYR A 266 3.14 -6.85 2.49
C TYR A 266 4.65 -6.81 2.54
N CYS A 267 5.15 -6.91 3.77
CA CYS A 267 6.49 -7.29 4.16
C CYS A 267 6.44 -8.76 4.67
#